data_AF-A0A9X2FRL0-F1
#
_entry.id   AF-A0A9X2FRL0-F1
#
_cell.length_a   1.000
_cell.length_b   1.000
_cell.length_c   1.000
_cell.angle_alpha   90.00
_cell.angle_beta   90.00
_cell.angle_gamma   90.00
#
_symmetry.space_group_name_H-M   'P 1'
#
loop_
_entity.id
_entity.type
_entity.pdbx_description
1 polymer ?
#
loop_
_entity_poly.entity_id
_entity_poly.type
_entity_poly.pdbx_seq_one_letter_code
_entity_poly.pdbx_strand_id
1 'polypeptide(L)' 'MAQTTTATAPSRLLGLAVAPFAMIGRGLIAMAEAGPRMKQVQRLNEMSDKDLEALGTTRAEMVRKIFGGAIYM' A
#
# COMPACT_ATOMS: atom_id res chain seq x y z
N MET A 1 -36.84 -22.04 -2.91
CA MET A 1 -35.47 -22.43 -2.50
C MET A 1 -34.88 -21.27 -1.70
N ALA A 2 -34.88 -21.34 -0.36
CA ALA A 2 -34.34 -20.28 0.49
C ALA A 2 -32.88 -20.61 0.85
N GLN A 3 -31.95 -19.70 0.53
CA GLN A 3 -30.54 -19.85 0.88
C GLN A 3 -30.29 -19.18 2.22
N THR A 4 -30.01 -19.96 3.26
CA THR A 4 -29.62 -19.45 4.58
C THR A 4 -28.10 -19.27 4.61
N THR A 5 -27.62 -18.04 4.57
CA THR A 5 -26.20 -17.72 4.80
C THR A 5 -25.89 -17.87 6.29
N THR A 6 -25.24 -18.96 6.68
CA THR A 6 -24.66 -19.10 8.03
C THR A 6 -23.43 -18.22 8.13
N ALA A 7 -23.56 -17.04 8.74
CA ALA A 7 -22.43 -16.19 9.08
C ALA A 7 -21.71 -16.77 10.32
N THR A 8 -20.50 -17.32 10.12
CA THR A 8 -19.63 -17.74 11.23
C THR A 8 -19.15 -16.50 11.98
N ALA A 9 -19.63 -16.30 13.20
CA ALA A 9 -19.17 -15.22 14.06
C ALA A 9 -17.69 -15.45 14.43
N PRO A 10 -16.81 -14.43 14.29
CA PRO A 10 -15.40 -14.58 14.64
C PRO A 10 -15.25 -14.86 16.14
N SER A 11 -14.45 -15.86 16.48
CA SER A 11 -14.13 -16.19 17.87
C SER A 11 -13.43 -15.01 18.55
N ARG A 12 -14.06 -14.45 19.59
CA ARG A 12 -13.54 -13.31 20.36
C ARG A 12 -12.19 -13.61 21.02
N LEU A 13 -11.97 -14.87 21.42
CA LEU A 13 -10.72 -15.32 22.02
C LEU A 13 -9.57 -15.37 20.99
N LEU A 14 -9.87 -15.84 19.77
CA LEU A 14 -8.91 -15.83 18.68
C LEU A 14 -8.58 -14.39 18.25
N GLY A 15 -9.57 -13.50 18.23
CA GLY A 15 -9.38 -12.08 17.98
C GLY A 15 -8.46 -11.39 19.00
N LEU A 16 -8.58 -11.74 20.29
CA LEU A 16 -7.72 -11.19 21.34
C LEU A 16 -6.26 -11.67 21.22
N ALA A 17 -6.05 -12.94 20.85
CA ALA A 17 -4.72 -13.49 20.65
C ALA A 17 -3.98 -12.86 19.44
N VAL A 18 -4.71 -12.51 18.38
CA VAL A 18 -4.13 -11.92 17.15
C VAL A 18 -4.06 -10.39 17.20
N ALA A 19 -4.82 -9.75 18.08
CA ALA A 19 -4.85 -8.28 18.26
C ALA A 19 -3.46 -7.59 18.29
N PRO A 20 -2.45 -8.07 19.05
CA PRO A 20 -1.14 -7.42 19.05
C PRO A 20 -0.44 -7.47 17.69
N PHE A 21 -0.52 -8.59 16.98
CA PHE A 21 0.07 -8.73 15.64
C PHE A 21 -0.63 -7.83 14.61
N ALA A 22 -1.95 -7.73 14.69
CA ALA A 22 -2.72 -6.82 13.85
C ALA A 22 -2.35 -5.35 14.14
N MET A 23 -2.13 -4.99 15.40
CA MET A 23 -1.73 -3.64 15.79
C MET A 23 -0.33 -3.29 15.27
N ILE A 24 0.66 -4.18 15.43
CA ILE A 24 2.01 -3.99 14.90
C ILE A 24 1.98 -3.87 13.38
N GLY A 25 1.26 -4.77 12.70
CA GLY A 25 1.12 -4.74 11.25
C GLY A 25 0.52 -3.41 10.75
N ARG A 26 -0.55 -2.92 11.39
CA ARG A 26 -1.13 -1.61 11.08
C ARG A 26 -0.14 -0.47 11.34
N GLY A 27 0.67 -0.56 12.39
CA GLY A 27 1.73 0.41 12.67
C GLY A 27 2.79 0.45 11.56
N LEU A 28 3.25 -0.72 11.11
CA LEU A 28 4.21 -0.82 10.00
C LEU A 28 3.64 -0.26 8.69
N ILE A 29 2.36 -0.53 8.40
CA ILE A 29 1.65 0.03 7.23
C ILE A 29 1.58 1.56 7.32
N ALA A 30 1.15 2.10 8.47
CA ALA A 30 1.06 3.54 8.67
C ALA A 30 2.43 4.24 8.53
N MET A 31 3.49 3.60 9.03
CA MET A 31 4.86 4.10 8.84
C MET A 31 5.29 4.06 7.36
N ALA A 32 4.96 3.00 6.63
CA ALA A 32 5.27 2.89 5.21
C ALA A 32 4.53 3.97 4.40
N GLU A 33 3.23 4.14 4.63
CA GLU A 33 2.38 5.14 3.98
C GLU A 33 2.79 6.58 4.29
N ALA A 34 3.29 6.86 5.51
CA ALA A 34 3.76 8.18 5.90
C ALA A 34 5.07 8.61 5.22
N GLY A 35 5.78 7.69 4.58
CA GLY A 35 7.09 7.93 3.98
C GLY A 35 7.08 8.94 2.81
N PRO A 36 8.12 9.80 2.68
CA PRO A 36 8.24 10.73 1.54
C PRO A 36 8.22 10.06 0.16
N ARG A 37 8.65 8.79 0.08
CA ARG A 37 8.62 8.00 -1.15
C ARG A 37 7.20 7.61 -1.55
N MET A 38 6.35 7.21 -0.61
CA MET A 38 4.96 6.86 -0.89
C MET A 38 4.17 8.07 -1.39
N LYS A 39 4.43 9.26 -0.85
CA LYS A 39 3.87 10.51 -1.40
C LYS A 39 4.29 10.75 -2.86
N GLN A 40 5.52 10.42 -3.24
CA GLN A 40 5.98 10.54 -4.62
C GLN A 40 5.31 9.50 -5.54
N VAL A 41 5.11 8.27 -5.06
CA VAL A 41 4.34 7.25 -5.79
C VAL A 41 2.90 7.68 -5.99
N GLN A 42 2.27 8.26 -4.97
CA GLN A 42 0.90 8.75 -5.06
C GLN A 42 0.77 9.84 -6.12
N ARG A 43 1.67 10.83 -6.12
CA ARG A 43 1.74 11.85 -7.18
C ARG A 43 1.97 11.22 -8.56
N LEU A 44 2.87 10.24 -8.68
CA LEU A 44 3.11 9.55 -9.95
C LEU A 44 1.84 8.83 -10.45
N ASN A 45 1.05 8.23 -9.55
CA ASN A 45 -0.20 7.57 -9.89
C ASN A 45 -1.31 8.55 -10.28
N GLU A 46 -1.28 9.78 -9.77
CA GLU A 46 -2.19 10.86 -10.14
C GLU A 46 -1.86 11.44 -11.53
N MET A 47 -0.64 11.25 -12.04
CA MET A 47 -0.23 11.71 -13.37
C MET A 47 -0.74 10.80 -14.48
N SER A 48 -1.28 11.42 -15.54
CA SER A 48 -1.64 10.70 -16.76
C SER A 48 -0.41 10.39 -17.61
N ASP A 49 -0.54 9.44 -18.53
CA ASP A 49 0.56 9.09 -19.41
C ASP A 49 0.95 10.24 -20.35
N LYS A 50 -0.01 11.10 -20.74
CA LYS A 50 0.27 12.33 -21.49
C LYS A 50 1.13 13.32 -20.71
N ASP A 51 0.90 13.42 -19.40
CA ASP A 51 1.71 14.29 -18.54
C ASP A 51 3.14 13.74 -18.40
N LEU A 52 3.29 12.41 -18.36
CA LEU A 52 4.59 11.75 -18.36
C LEU A 52 5.33 11.95 -19.68
N GLU A 53 4.63 11.84 -20.82
CA GLU A 53 5.18 12.15 -22.14
C GLU A 53 5.61 13.61 -22.28
N ALA A 54 4.81 14.55 -21.76
CA ALA A 54 5.16 15.97 -21.74
C ALA A 54 6.42 16.27 -20.90
N LEU A 55 6.65 15.48 -19.84
CA LEU A 55 7.88 15.52 -19.04
C LEU A 55 9.05 14.75 -19.69
N GLY A 56 8.83 14.07 -20.81
CA GLY A 56 9.84 13.27 -21.49
C GLY A 56 10.31 12.07 -20.65
N THR A 57 9.43 11.49 -19.83
CA THR A 57 9.77 10.36 -18.96
C THR A 57 8.73 9.24 -19.06
N THR A 58 9.08 8.07 -18.57
CA THR A 58 8.15 6.95 -18.43
C THR A 58 7.81 6.68 -16.97
N ARG A 59 6.66 6.04 -16.74
CA ARG A 59 6.26 5.60 -15.39
C ARG A 59 7.34 4.73 -14.73
N ALA A 60 7.97 3.84 -15.50
CA ALA A 60 9.04 2.95 -15.02
C ALA A 60 10.30 3.71 -14.60
N GLU A 61 10.72 4.73 -15.36
CA GLU A 61 11.84 5.59 -15.00
C GLU A 61 11.57 6.39 -13.72
N MET A 62 10.36 6.92 -13.58
CA MET A 62 9.97 7.65 -12.37
C MET A 62 9.95 6.75 -11.15
N VAL A 63 9.44 5.51 -11.26
CA VAL A 63 9.55 4.50 -10.19
C VAL A 63 11.02 4.21 -9.88
N ARG A 64 11.86 4.00 -10.89
CA ARG A 64 13.31 3.79 -10.71
C ARG A 64 13.98 4.99 -10.05
N LYS A 65 13.54 6.23 -10.32
CA LYS A 65 14.06 7.44 -9.66
C LYS A 65 13.63 7.51 -8.19
N ILE A 66 12.39 7.15 -7.87
CA ILE A 66 11.85 7.16 -6.50
C ILE A 66 12.56 6.12 -5.62
N PHE A 67 12.85 4.93 -6.17
CA PHE A 67 13.38 3.80 -5.41
C PHE A 67 14.85 3.44 -5.68
N GLY A 68 15.46 3.98 -6.74
CA GLY A 68 16.77 3.55 -7.25
C GLY A 68 17.92 3.79 -6.27
N GLY A 69 17.86 4.83 -5.45
CA GLY A 69 18.86 5.08 -4.41
C GLY A 69 18.83 4.08 -3.25
N ALA A 70 17.78 3.25 -3.13
CA ALA A 70 17.64 2.27 -2.05
C ALA A 70 18.05 0.84 -2.45
N ILE A 71 18.21 0.56 -3.76
CA ILE A 71 18.57 -0.78 -4.27
C ILE A 71 20.10 -0.96 -4.37
N TYR A 72 20.87 0.13 -4.33
CA TYR A 72 22.35 0.12 -4.44
C TYR A 72 23.09 0.46 -3.13
N MET A 73 22.41 0.38 -1.99
CA MET A 73 23.00 0.47 -0.63
C MET A 73 22.93 -0.90 0.03
#